data_AF-A0AAD4IP30-F1
#
_entry.id   AF-A0AAD4IP30-F1
#
_cell.length_a   1.000
_cell.length_b   1.000
_cell.length_c   1.000
_cell.angle_alpha   90.00
_cell.angle_beta   90.00
_cell.angle_gamma   90.00
#
_symmetry.space_group_name_H-M   'P 1'
#
loop_
_entity.id
_entity.type
_entity.pdbx_description
1 polymer ?
#
loop_
_entity_poly.entity_id
_entity_poly.type
_entity_poly.pdbx_seq_one_letter_code
_entity_poly.pdbx_strand_id
1 'polypeptide(L)'
;MEKRRKTEAVDGEILLPEPIIQHVQSFLTGKESAQTTILSKSWYSAWLTRPNLDFDQRDYRIRGFSDRCGYHEFAKKTMKRYQQLNLKIDSFKLFINDFSLGKALIAKAMKMGAVDLHFETTLSTFVLPHEVLESENLLRLSVTGCKIDAKVAWSSLESLSLCRVSIEGDIIWDIISICPLIEKLVLSECKCLLKSQSPHSVTSSTKMLALNHCLINLYEFRKLKCLFLEKVKISSLFFSDFSMKFPCLKDLTVCNCFGYKEIQIYSPSLECITFEHKRILRAKFDVPNIRKFSFSGSNVPSLSFERPSRECKFEISIAWKRFRTSWFLKLSKFLGELSQSILSLTLIIGTVLSESLDFTKDVGLPKPVVENLMVEVASSVSSSLLDGLFWCFHPKSIYQCWMPKSRTGEKGNNDLLELLCKTLIQEGSEGYCCIPNRNTSALHDLEEVNVDILEDNLGEFRPLPWKMLLDASASPERRRAILFNLKWGIDASTIK
;
A
#
# COMPACT_ATOMS: atom_id res chain seq x y z
N MET A 1 24.24 -62.45 30.24
CA MET A 1 22.85 -61.95 30.21
C MET A 1 22.88 -60.43 30.14
N GLU A 2 22.92 -59.91 28.91
CA GLU A 2 22.67 -58.50 28.62
C GLU A 2 21.19 -58.18 28.87
N LYS A 3 20.92 -57.22 29.75
CA LYS A 3 19.64 -56.51 29.73
C LYS A 3 19.84 -55.22 28.94
N ARG A 4 19.57 -55.32 27.63
CA ARG A 4 19.28 -54.18 26.75
C ARG A 4 18.22 -53.30 27.41
N ARG A 5 18.59 -52.09 27.84
CA ARG A 5 17.62 -51.01 28.02
C ARG A 5 17.28 -50.51 26.62
N LYS A 6 16.14 -50.97 26.09
CA LYS A 6 15.42 -50.28 25.02
C LYS A 6 15.00 -48.92 25.58
N THR A 7 15.62 -47.85 25.09
CA THR A 7 15.03 -46.52 25.17
C THR A 7 14.01 -46.46 24.05
N GLU A 8 12.74 -46.66 24.42
CA GLU A 8 11.60 -46.44 23.54
C GLU A 8 11.55 -44.96 23.18
N ALA A 9 11.56 -44.69 21.88
CA ALA A 9 11.24 -43.38 21.32
C ALA A 9 9.71 -43.24 21.17
N VAL A 10 9.27 -41.97 21.03
CA VAL A 10 7.95 -41.48 20.53
C VAL A 10 6.92 -41.21 21.64
N ASP A 11 6.21 -40.08 21.77
CA ASP A 11 5.67 -39.03 20.85
C ASP A 11 6.08 -37.60 21.29
N GLY A 12 6.32 -36.57 20.48
CA GLY A 12 6.09 -36.33 19.05
C GLY A 12 6.89 -35.09 18.59
N GLU A 13 8.21 -35.08 18.82
CA GLU A 13 9.09 -34.11 18.17
C GLU A 13 9.21 -34.50 16.69
N ILE A 14 8.58 -33.73 15.81
CA ILE A 14 8.87 -33.80 14.37
C ILE A 14 10.34 -33.43 14.21
N LEU A 15 11.20 -34.42 14.00
CA LEU A 15 12.62 -34.24 13.70
C LEU A 15 12.74 -33.66 12.28
N LEU A 16 12.46 -32.37 12.14
CA LEU A 16 12.67 -31.65 10.91
C LEU A 16 14.18 -31.46 10.68
N PRO A 17 14.69 -31.79 9.49
CA PRO A 17 16.03 -31.40 9.07
C PRO A 17 16.28 -29.90 9.27
N GLU A 18 17.48 -29.55 9.71
CA GLU A 18 17.89 -28.17 9.94
C GLU A 18 17.60 -27.23 8.75
N PRO A 19 17.82 -27.62 7.47
CA PRO A 19 17.46 -26.77 6.33
C PRO A 19 15.96 -26.46 6.23
N ILE A 20 15.09 -27.38 6.65
CA ILE A 20 13.63 -27.17 6.64
C ILE A 20 13.25 -26.20 7.76
N ILE A 21 13.86 -26.35 8.94
CA ILE A 21 13.64 -25.40 10.05
C ILE A 21 14.10 -24.00 9.65
N GLN A 22 15.28 -23.87 9.04
CA GLN A 22 15.80 -22.59 8.55
C GLN A 22 14.90 -21.99 7.47
N HIS A 23 14.32 -22.83 6.59
CA HIS A 23 13.35 -22.38 5.60
C HIS A 23 12.09 -21.81 6.28
N VAL A 24 11.52 -22.51 7.28
CA VAL A 24 10.38 -21.99 8.05
C VAL A 24 10.76 -20.68 8.76
N GLN A 25 11.91 -20.64 9.41
CA GLN A 25 12.43 -19.45 10.09
C GLN A 25 12.70 -18.27 9.14
N SER A 26 12.92 -18.51 7.85
CA SER A 26 13.15 -17.46 6.85
C SER A 26 11.92 -16.60 6.58
N PHE A 27 10.72 -17.12 6.85
CA PHE A 27 9.47 -16.37 6.74
C PHE A 27 9.17 -15.53 7.99
N LEU A 28 9.93 -15.70 9.07
CA LEU A 28 9.74 -15.03 10.35
C LEU A 28 10.70 -13.84 10.49
N THR A 29 10.32 -12.87 11.31
CA THR A 29 11.24 -11.81 11.75
C THR A 29 12.38 -12.38 12.60
N GLY A 30 13.46 -11.62 12.79
CA GLY A 30 14.56 -11.98 13.70
C GLY A 30 14.07 -12.38 15.10
N LYS A 31 13.14 -11.60 15.65
CA LYS A 31 12.53 -11.83 16.96
C LYS A 31 11.66 -13.08 17.01
N GLU A 32 10.73 -13.27 16.08
CA GLU A 32 9.86 -14.45 16.03
C GLU A 32 10.68 -15.72 15.84
N SER A 33 11.67 -15.69 14.95
CA SER A 33 12.58 -16.80 14.73
C SER A 33 13.37 -17.14 16.00
N ALA A 34 13.83 -16.15 16.76
CA ALA A 34 14.46 -16.39 18.07
C ALA A 34 13.50 -17.03 19.08
N GLN A 35 12.21 -16.68 19.06
CA GLN A 35 11.20 -17.29 19.91
C GLN A 35 10.97 -18.77 19.58
N THR A 36 11.09 -19.16 18.30
CA THR A 36 10.97 -20.59 17.92
C THR A 36 12.04 -21.50 18.52
N THR A 37 13.13 -20.92 19.05
CA THR A 37 14.22 -21.71 19.63
C THR A 37 13.81 -22.47 20.90
N ILE A 38 12.72 -22.09 21.55
CA ILE A 38 12.18 -22.79 22.73
C ILE A 38 11.53 -24.13 22.36
N LEU A 39 11.24 -24.37 21.08
CA LEU A 39 10.53 -25.55 20.62
C LEU A 39 11.37 -26.83 20.78
N SER A 40 12.66 -26.77 20.42
CA SER A 40 13.61 -27.85 20.69
C SER A 40 15.07 -27.40 20.45
N LYS A 41 16.02 -28.26 20.83
CA LYS A 41 17.45 -28.04 20.55
C LYS A 41 17.76 -27.90 19.06
N SER A 42 17.03 -28.61 18.20
CA SER A 42 17.19 -28.53 16.74
C SER A 42 16.81 -27.14 16.21
N TRP A 43 15.72 -26.56 16.73
CA TRP A 43 15.30 -25.20 16.36
C TRP A 43 16.25 -24.12 16.87
N TYR A 44 16.80 -24.30 18.06
CA TYR A 44 17.88 -23.45 18.57
C TYR A 44 19.14 -23.54 17.70
N SER A 45 19.57 -24.74 17.31
CA SER A 45 20.73 -24.94 16.42
C SER A 45 20.51 -24.28 15.07
N ALA A 46 19.36 -24.53 14.44
CA ALA A 46 18.97 -23.96 13.16
C ALA A 46 18.97 -22.42 13.18
N TRP A 47 18.46 -21.83 14.27
CA TRP A 47 18.44 -20.38 14.44
C TRP A 47 19.84 -19.78 14.51
N LEU A 48 20.79 -20.47 15.16
CA LEU A 48 22.16 -19.99 15.22
C LEU A 48 22.76 -19.92 13.79
N THR A 49 22.56 -20.92 12.96
CA THR A 49 23.23 -21.08 11.66
C THR A 49 22.46 -20.55 10.45
N ARG A 50 21.28 -19.95 10.66
CA ARG A 50 20.38 -19.53 9.57
C ARG A 50 21.01 -18.53 8.57
N PRO A 51 20.87 -18.72 7.26
CA PRO A 51 21.48 -17.82 6.27
C PRO A 51 20.85 -16.41 6.20
N ASN A 52 19.67 -16.22 6.81
CA ASN A 52 18.93 -14.96 6.78
C ASN A 52 19.05 -14.25 8.13
N LEU A 53 20.00 -13.32 8.25
CA LEU A 53 20.19 -12.55 9.45
C LEU A 53 19.30 -11.31 9.46
N ASP A 54 18.66 -11.05 10.60
CA ASP A 54 17.77 -9.92 10.80
C ASP A 54 18.10 -9.29 12.15
N PHE A 55 18.74 -8.12 12.08
CA PHE A 55 19.20 -7.35 13.21
C PHE A 55 18.41 -6.05 13.27
N ASP A 56 17.31 -6.07 14.02
CA ASP A 56 16.49 -4.90 14.26
C ASP A 56 16.73 -4.33 15.67
N GLN A 57 17.40 -3.18 15.76
CA GLN A 57 17.61 -2.50 17.04
C GLN A 57 16.29 -2.12 17.74
N ARG A 58 15.17 -2.02 17.02
CA ARG A 58 13.83 -1.72 17.59
C ARG A 58 13.33 -2.85 18.48
N ASP A 59 13.77 -4.09 18.24
CA ASP A 59 13.39 -5.26 19.05
C ASP A 59 14.01 -5.26 20.45
N TYR A 60 15.11 -4.51 20.63
CA TYR A 60 15.83 -4.40 21.90
C TYR A 60 15.37 -3.21 22.76
N ARG A 61 14.09 -2.83 22.63
CA ARG A 61 13.45 -1.81 23.47
C ARG A 61 12.77 -2.47 24.67
N ILE A 62 13.31 -2.25 25.87
CA ILE A 62 12.74 -2.74 27.13
C ILE A 62 12.09 -1.56 27.85
N ARG A 63 10.78 -1.64 28.12
CA ARG A 63 10.01 -0.61 28.86
C ARG A 63 10.21 0.83 28.32
N GLY A 64 10.37 0.97 27.00
CA GLY A 64 10.58 2.27 26.34
C GLY A 64 12.05 2.72 26.27
N PHE A 65 12.99 2.04 26.92
CA PHE A 65 14.42 2.33 26.84
C PHE A 65 15.14 1.34 25.92
N SER A 66 16.06 1.84 25.08
CA SER A 66 16.85 0.98 24.20
C SER A 66 18.00 0.32 24.96
N ASP A 67 18.04 -1.02 25.04
CA ASP A 67 19.23 -1.76 25.47
C ASP A 67 20.25 -1.84 24.32
N ARG A 68 20.90 -0.70 24.06
CA ARG A 68 21.88 -0.60 22.98
C ARG A 68 23.08 -1.51 23.23
N CYS A 69 23.50 -1.65 24.49
CA CYS A 69 24.65 -2.45 24.85
C CYS A 69 24.40 -3.94 24.58
N GLY A 70 23.26 -4.48 25.03
CA GLY A 70 22.88 -5.86 24.77
C GLY A 70 22.72 -6.17 23.28
N TYR A 71 22.10 -5.26 22.53
CA TYR A 71 22.01 -5.39 21.07
C TYR A 71 23.38 -5.39 20.39
N HIS A 72 24.27 -4.43 20.75
CA HIS A 72 25.62 -4.36 20.18
C HIS A 72 26.42 -5.62 20.47
N GLU A 73 26.32 -6.15 21.69
CA GLU A 73 26.99 -7.38 22.08
C GLU A 73 26.44 -8.58 21.31
N PHE A 74 25.12 -8.70 21.20
CA PHE A 74 24.45 -9.74 20.42
C PHE A 74 24.91 -9.73 18.96
N ALA A 75 24.82 -8.58 18.27
CA ALA A 75 25.18 -8.47 16.86
C ALA A 75 26.65 -8.82 16.64
N LYS A 76 27.56 -8.31 17.49
CA LYS A 76 28.99 -8.62 17.42
C LYS A 76 29.27 -10.11 17.66
N LYS A 77 28.66 -10.72 18.68
CA LYS A 77 28.81 -12.15 18.99
C LYS A 77 28.30 -13.02 17.85
N THR A 78 27.13 -12.71 17.31
CA THR A 78 26.55 -13.44 16.16
C THR A 78 27.48 -13.37 14.96
N MET A 79 27.91 -12.18 14.55
CA MET A 79 28.83 -12.03 13.41
C MET A 79 30.20 -12.70 13.65
N LYS A 80 30.69 -12.75 14.90
CA LYS A 80 31.92 -13.48 15.24
C LYS A 80 31.72 -14.98 15.05
N ARG A 81 30.58 -15.52 15.49
CA ARG A 81 30.24 -16.93 15.31
C ARG A 81 30.15 -17.32 13.84
N TYR A 82 29.50 -16.51 12.99
CA TYR A 82 29.42 -16.78 11.54
C TYR A 82 30.81 -16.84 10.91
N GLN A 83 31.69 -15.93 11.31
CA GLN A 83 33.07 -15.92 10.83
C GLN A 83 33.85 -17.16 11.27
N GLN A 84 33.73 -17.57 12.54
CA GLN A 84 34.44 -18.72 13.08
C GLN A 84 33.98 -20.05 12.47
N LEU A 85 32.69 -20.14 12.15
CA LEU A 85 32.08 -21.33 11.57
C LEU A 85 32.07 -21.31 10.02
N ASN A 86 32.64 -20.27 9.41
CA ASN A 86 32.64 -20.06 7.95
C ASN A 86 31.22 -20.17 7.34
N LEU A 87 30.23 -19.59 8.01
CA LEU A 87 28.85 -19.59 7.56
C LEU A 87 28.62 -18.50 6.51
N LYS A 88 27.83 -18.83 5.49
CA LYS A 88 27.37 -17.89 4.47
C LYS A 88 26.19 -17.08 5.01
N ILE A 89 26.11 -15.81 4.63
CA ILE A 89 24.92 -14.97 4.82
C ILE A 89 24.31 -14.77 3.43
N ASP A 90 23.06 -15.17 3.24
CA ASP A 90 22.36 -14.94 1.96
C ASP A 90 21.57 -13.63 2.01
N SER A 91 20.85 -13.40 3.11
CA SER A 91 20.05 -12.19 3.34
C SER A 91 20.46 -11.53 4.65
N PHE A 92 20.64 -10.21 4.60
CA PHE A 92 21.02 -9.39 5.74
C PHE A 92 20.06 -8.20 5.88
N LYS A 93 19.22 -8.24 6.92
CA LYS A 93 18.34 -7.14 7.30
C LYS A 93 18.89 -6.43 8.53
N LEU A 94 18.97 -5.11 8.48
CA LEU A 94 19.55 -4.29 9.55
C LEU A 94 18.77 -2.99 9.74
N PHE A 95 18.24 -2.79 10.94
CA PHE A 95 17.84 -1.47 11.42
C PHE A 95 18.79 -1.03 12.53
N ILE A 96 19.52 0.07 12.34
CA ILE A 96 20.44 0.59 13.36
C ILE A 96 20.68 2.10 13.22
N ASN A 97 20.82 2.77 14.37
CA ASN A 97 21.16 4.20 14.47
C ASN A 97 22.58 4.45 14.99
N ASP A 98 23.46 3.45 14.95
CA ASP A 98 24.88 3.56 15.25
C ASP A 98 25.65 3.41 13.93
N PHE A 99 26.27 4.51 13.46
CA PHE A 99 26.98 4.54 12.18
C PHE A 99 28.14 3.54 12.12
N SER A 100 28.95 3.51 13.18
CA SER A 100 30.18 2.74 13.21
C SER A 100 29.89 1.25 13.22
N LEU A 101 28.93 0.83 14.06
CA LEU A 101 28.52 -0.56 14.10
C LEU A 101 27.77 -0.95 12.83
N GLY A 102 26.85 -0.11 12.34
CA GLY A 102 26.09 -0.39 11.11
C GLY A 102 26.99 -0.62 9.91
N LYS A 103 27.99 0.26 9.67
CA LYS A 103 28.98 0.08 8.61
C LYS A 103 29.76 -1.23 8.77
N ALA A 104 30.23 -1.52 9.98
CA ALA A 104 31.02 -2.73 10.25
C ALA A 104 30.21 -4.02 10.02
N LEU A 105 28.94 -4.04 10.43
CA LEU A 105 28.05 -5.19 10.26
C LEU A 105 27.73 -5.43 8.78
N ILE A 106 27.37 -4.38 8.03
CA ILE A 106 27.07 -4.47 6.59
C ILE A 106 28.30 -4.94 5.83
N ALA A 107 29.46 -4.30 6.01
CA ALA A 107 30.70 -4.68 5.34
C ALA A 107 31.06 -6.16 5.59
N LYS A 108 30.85 -6.64 6.82
CA LYS A 108 31.10 -8.04 7.18
C LYS A 108 30.08 -8.99 6.54
N ALA A 109 28.80 -8.62 6.48
CA ALA A 109 27.79 -9.41 5.81
C ALA A 109 28.06 -9.56 4.31
N MET A 110 28.45 -8.47 3.63
CA MET A 110 28.85 -8.49 2.23
C MET A 110 30.05 -9.44 1.99
N LYS A 111 31.07 -9.37 2.85
CA LYS A 111 32.24 -10.29 2.80
C LYS A 111 31.89 -11.76 3.04
N MET A 112 30.75 -12.03 3.68
CA MET A 112 30.21 -13.38 3.92
C MET A 112 29.25 -13.86 2.83
N GLY A 113 29.15 -13.12 1.72
CA GLY A 113 28.40 -13.52 0.54
C GLY A 113 26.94 -13.06 0.51
N ALA A 114 26.58 -12.02 1.26
CA ALA A 114 25.22 -11.47 1.23
C ALA A 114 24.85 -10.96 -0.17
N VAL A 115 23.74 -11.48 -0.70
CA VAL A 115 23.18 -11.12 -2.01
C VAL A 115 21.89 -10.32 -1.89
N ASP A 116 21.27 -10.30 -0.70
CA ASP A 116 20.08 -9.54 -0.37
C ASP A 116 20.34 -8.67 0.86
N LEU A 117 20.35 -7.36 0.67
CA LEU A 117 20.62 -6.38 1.72
C LEU A 117 19.42 -5.47 1.92
N HIS A 118 18.87 -5.47 3.14
CA HIS A 118 17.92 -4.49 3.60
C HIS A 118 18.52 -3.68 4.75
N PHE A 119 18.68 -2.38 4.57
CA PHE A 119 19.23 -1.49 5.57
C PHE A 119 18.31 -0.28 5.80
N GLU A 120 17.98 -0.03 7.05
CA GLU A 120 17.18 1.12 7.47
C GLU A 120 17.89 1.86 8.61
N THR A 121 17.90 3.19 8.51
CA THR A 121 18.34 4.06 9.60
C THR A 121 17.48 5.32 9.63
N THR A 122 17.33 5.93 10.80
CA THR A 122 16.69 7.25 10.91
C THR A 122 17.67 8.40 10.67
N LEU A 123 18.95 8.09 10.42
CA LEU A 123 20.04 9.05 10.34
C LEU A 123 20.45 9.32 8.89
N SER A 124 20.08 10.48 8.35
CA SER A 124 20.26 10.86 6.94
C SER A 124 21.72 11.04 6.46
N THR A 125 22.70 10.95 7.35
CA THR A 125 24.13 11.12 7.02
C THR A 125 24.87 9.80 6.82
N PHE A 126 24.18 8.65 6.91
CA PHE A 126 24.83 7.36 6.76
C PHE A 126 25.27 7.13 5.32
N VAL A 127 26.58 7.13 5.07
CA VAL A 127 27.14 6.78 3.75
C VAL A 127 27.23 5.26 3.63
N LEU A 128 26.68 4.71 2.55
CA LEU A 128 26.75 3.27 2.27
C LEU A 128 28.21 2.82 2.10
N PRO A 129 28.62 1.69 2.72
CA PRO A 129 29.98 1.17 2.57
C PRO A 129 30.32 0.81 1.13
N HIS A 130 31.59 0.97 0.74
CA HIS A 130 32.08 0.58 -0.59
C HIS A 130 31.81 -0.89 -0.90
N GLU A 131 31.84 -1.79 0.11
CA GLU A 131 31.49 -3.20 -0.06
C GLU A 131 30.09 -3.44 -0.63
N VAL A 132 29.17 -2.48 -0.44
CA VAL A 132 27.82 -2.54 -1.04
C VAL A 132 27.80 -1.91 -2.43
N LEU A 133 28.49 -0.78 -2.59
CA LEU A 133 28.50 -0.03 -3.85
C LEU A 133 29.24 -0.79 -4.96
N GLU A 134 30.29 -1.52 -4.62
CA GLU A 134 31.15 -2.27 -5.54
C GLU A 134 30.72 -3.75 -5.69
N SER A 135 29.62 -4.16 -5.07
CA SER A 135 29.17 -5.56 -5.14
C SER A 135 28.48 -5.88 -6.46
N GLU A 136 29.09 -6.79 -7.23
CA GLU A 136 28.54 -7.32 -8.48
C GLU A 136 27.55 -8.47 -8.27
N ASN A 137 27.54 -9.09 -7.09
CA ASN A 137 26.71 -10.27 -6.76
C ASN A 137 25.39 -9.89 -6.05
N LEU A 138 25.16 -8.60 -5.82
CA LEU A 138 23.98 -8.13 -5.11
C LEU A 138 22.75 -8.27 -6.01
N LEU A 139 21.77 -9.06 -5.58
CA LEU A 139 20.52 -9.31 -6.30
C LEU A 139 19.41 -8.36 -5.83
N ARG A 140 19.38 -8.05 -4.53
CA ARG A 140 18.36 -7.18 -3.92
C ARG A 140 19.00 -6.17 -2.99
N LEU A 141 18.64 -4.90 -3.18
CA LEU A 141 19.09 -3.80 -2.35
C LEU A 141 17.90 -2.95 -1.94
N SER A 142 17.68 -2.81 -0.63
CA SER A 142 16.70 -1.90 -0.06
C SER A 142 17.35 -1.05 1.00
N VAL A 143 17.46 0.25 0.76
CA VAL A 143 18.12 1.19 1.68
C VAL A 143 17.22 2.36 2.02
N THR A 144 17.14 2.68 3.31
CA THR A 144 16.33 3.78 3.83
C THR A 144 17.18 4.72 4.68
N GLY A 145 17.16 6.01 4.34
CA GLY A 145 17.80 7.07 5.13
C GLY A 145 19.33 7.18 4.94
N CYS A 146 19.85 6.86 3.75
CA CYS A 146 21.30 6.81 3.50
C CYS A 146 21.76 7.86 2.47
N LYS A 147 23.07 8.03 2.33
CA LYS A 147 23.74 8.77 1.25
C LYS A 147 24.48 7.80 0.32
N ILE A 148 24.33 8.01 -0.99
CA ILE A 148 25.13 7.40 -2.06
C ILE A 148 25.99 8.50 -2.67
N ASP A 149 27.32 8.38 -2.55
CA ASP A 149 28.28 9.40 -3.00
C ASP A 149 29.41 8.87 -3.87
N ALA A 150 29.35 7.60 -4.28
CA ALA A 150 30.28 6.99 -5.21
C ALA A 150 29.53 6.26 -6.33
N LYS A 151 30.28 5.88 -7.38
CA LYS A 151 29.79 5.02 -8.46
C LYS A 151 29.45 3.63 -7.92
N VAL A 152 28.52 2.97 -8.59
CA VAL A 152 28.04 1.63 -8.22
C VAL A 152 28.40 0.59 -9.27
N ALA A 153 28.46 -0.68 -8.87
CA ALA A 153 28.74 -1.85 -9.72
C ALA A 153 27.65 -2.93 -9.60
N TRP A 154 26.38 -2.52 -9.52
CA TRP A 154 25.23 -3.41 -9.26
C TRP A 154 24.75 -4.20 -10.49
N SER A 155 25.66 -4.88 -11.19
CA SER A 155 25.40 -5.55 -12.47
C SER A 155 24.37 -6.69 -12.40
N SER A 156 24.28 -7.39 -11.27
CA SER A 156 23.33 -8.51 -11.06
C SER A 156 22.01 -8.11 -10.39
N LEU A 157 21.76 -6.81 -10.18
CA LEU A 157 20.65 -6.36 -9.35
C LEU A 157 19.30 -6.53 -10.04
N GLU A 158 18.40 -7.26 -9.39
CA GLU A 158 17.03 -7.52 -9.85
C GLU A 158 16.01 -6.60 -9.17
N SER A 159 16.27 -6.19 -7.92
CA SER A 159 15.38 -5.31 -7.16
C SER A 159 16.14 -4.21 -6.44
N LEU A 160 15.82 -2.96 -6.75
CA LEU A 160 16.36 -1.78 -6.10
C LEU A 160 15.24 -0.98 -5.40
N SER A 161 15.43 -0.68 -4.12
CA SER A 161 14.56 0.18 -3.34
C SER A 161 15.35 1.25 -2.60
N LEU A 162 15.15 2.51 -2.98
CA LEU A 162 15.76 3.68 -2.37
C LEU A 162 14.69 4.52 -1.71
N CYS A 163 14.73 4.65 -0.38
CA CYS A 163 13.78 5.44 0.39
C CYS A 163 14.52 6.52 1.21
N ARG A 164 14.13 7.80 1.05
CA ARG A 164 14.78 8.92 1.76
C ARG A 164 16.30 8.97 1.56
N VAL A 165 16.76 8.55 0.39
CA VAL A 165 18.18 8.48 0.04
C VAL A 165 18.64 9.79 -0.58
N SER A 166 19.82 10.26 -0.17
CA SER A 166 20.52 11.38 -0.80
C SER A 166 21.53 10.85 -1.81
N ILE A 167 21.35 11.19 -3.09
CA ILE A 167 22.21 10.79 -4.19
C ILE A 167 23.02 12.01 -4.63
N GLU A 168 24.32 11.86 -4.74
CA GLU A 168 25.20 12.93 -5.23
C GLU A 168 25.19 12.98 -6.77
N GLY A 169 24.99 14.16 -7.37
CA GLY A 169 24.96 14.31 -8.82
C GLY A 169 23.84 13.55 -9.53
N ASP A 170 24.12 13.14 -10.77
CA ASP A 170 23.20 12.43 -11.68
C ASP A 170 23.35 10.89 -11.60
N ILE A 171 23.99 10.38 -10.54
CA ILE A 171 24.34 8.95 -10.34
C ILE A 171 23.14 8.01 -10.43
N ILE A 172 21.91 8.49 -10.18
CA ILE A 172 20.70 7.65 -10.33
C ILE A 172 20.53 7.12 -11.76
N TRP A 173 20.92 7.88 -12.78
CA TRP A 173 20.86 7.45 -14.17
C TRP A 173 21.97 6.46 -14.49
N ASP A 174 23.15 6.69 -13.92
CA ASP A 174 24.25 5.72 -13.99
C ASP A 174 23.81 4.39 -13.36
N ILE A 175 23.21 4.41 -12.16
CA ILE A 175 22.64 3.24 -11.47
C ILE A 175 21.69 2.47 -12.39
N ILE A 176 20.79 3.19 -13.06
CA ILE A 176 19.81 2.61 -13.98
C ILE A 176 20.48 1.93 -15.17
N SER A 177 21.46 2.59 -15.79
CA SER A 177 22.17 2.05 -16.96
C SER A 177 23.03 0.81 -16.62
N ILE A 178 23.49 0.70 -15.36
CA ILE A 178 24.39 -0.35 -14.87
C ILE A 178 23.64 -1.62 -14.44
N CYS A 179 22.31 -1.56 -14.22
CA CYS A 179 21.50 -2.68 -13.72
C CYS A 179 20.58 -3.27 -14.82
N PRO A 180 21.10 -3.97 -15.84
CA PRO A 180 20.27 -4.46 -16.96
C PRO A 180 19.27 -5.55 -16.58
N LEU A 181 19.43 -6.15 -15.39
CA LEU A 181 18.57 -7.22 -14.88
C LEU A 181 17.42 -6.72 -13.98
N ILE A 182 17.30 -5.40 -13.78
CA ILE A 182 16.34 -4.84 -12.84
C ILE A 182 14.89 -5.16 -13.25
N GLU A 183 14.18 -5.85 -12.36
CA GLU A 183 12.76 -6.18 -12.48
C GLU A 183 11.88 -5.28 -11.62
N LYS A 184 12.43 -4.77 -10.51
CA LYS A 184 11.72 -3.89 -9.57
C LYS A 184 12.55 -2.66 -9.20
N LEU A 185 11.97 -1.49 -9.41
CA LEU A 185 12.56 -0.21 -9.03
C LEU A 185 11.60 0.57 -8.13
N VAL A 186 12.05 0.92 -6.94
CA VAL A 186 11.30 1.72 -5.96
C VAL A 186 12.12 2.95 -5.60
N LEU A 187 11.59 4.15 -5.88
CA LEU A 187 12.19 5.43 -5.53
C LEU A 187 11.20 6.23 -4.71
N SER A 188 11.50 6.45 -3.43
CA SER A 188 10.66 7.21 -2.50
C SER A 188 11.46 8.29 -1.79
N GLU A 189 10.99 9.54 -1.83
CA GLU A 189 11.58 10.66 -1.07
C GLU A 189 13.08 10.88 -1.33
N CYS A 190 13.59 10.52 -2.51
CA CYS A 190 14.99 10.67 -2.87
C CYS A 190 15.36 12.14 -3.15
N LYS A 191 16.59 12.53 -2.80
CA LYS A 191 17.14 13.87 -3.04
C LYS A 191 18.39 13.79 -3.90
N CYS A 192 18.55 14.72 -4.83
CA CYS A 192 19.79 14.92 -5.58
C CYS A 192 20.55 16.11 -5.02
N LEU A 193 21.84 15.90 -4.73
CA LEU A 193 22.77 16.95 -4.36
C LEU A 193 23.48 17.43 -5.62
N LEU A 194 23.07 18.58 -6.14
CA LEU A 194 23.78 19.22 -7.25
C LEU A 194 24.96 20.01 -6.69
N LYS A 195 26.16 19.74 -7.18
CA LYS A 195 27.32 20.62 -6.99
C LYS A 195 27.13 21.82 -7.92
N SER A 196 26.88 23.02 -7.37
CA SER A 196 26.94 24.24 -8.17
C SER A 196 28.37 24.45 -8.64
N GLN A 197 28.62 24.37 -9.95
CA GLN A 197 29.88 24.87 -10.54
C GLN A 197 29.77 26.39 -10.68
N SER A 198 29.83 27.11 -9.56
CA SER A 198 30.06 28.56 -9.55
C SER A 198 31.34 28.83 -8.76
N PRO A 199 32.39 29.43 -9.36
CA PRO A 199 33.71 29.58 -8.73
C PRO A 199 33.76 30.38 -7.43
N HIS A 200 32.67 31.08 -7.04
CA HIS A 200 32.68 32.02 -5.91
C HIS A 200 31.60 31.79 -4.83
N SER A 201 30.93 30.64 -4.81
CA SER A 201 30.15 30.23 -3.63
C SER A 201 29.86 28.72 -3.66
N VAL A 202 30.48 27.96 -2.75
CA VAL A 202 30.14 26.55 -2.53
C VAL A 202 28.90 26.50 -1.65
N THR A 203 27.73 26.66 -2.26
CA THR A 203 26.46 26.29 -1.62
C THR A 203 25.96 24.99 -2.24
N SER A 204 25.96 23.91 -1.47
CA SER A 204 25.35 22.64 -1.86
C SER A 204 23.84 22.77 -1.73
N SER A 205 23.13 23.01 -2.83
CA SER A 205 21.67 23.02 -2.82
C SER A 205 21.15 21.59 -2.90
N THR A 206 20.41 21.13 -1.88
CA THR A 206 19.70 19.86 -1.94
C THR A 206 18.37 20.05 -2.68
N LYS A 207 18.15 19.33 -3.78
CA LYS A 207 16.85 19.34 -4.49
C LYS A 207 16.22 17.96 -4.43
N MET A 208 14.90 17.88 -4.50
CA MET A 208 14.22 16.59 -4.68
C MET A 208 14.69 15.96 -5.99
N LEU A 209 14.83 14.63 -6.00
CA LEU A 209 15.18 13.87 -7.19
C LEU A 209 14.22 14.25 -8.32
N ALA A 210 14.79 14.62 -9.46
CA ALA A 210 14.04 15.10 -10.60
C ALA A 210 14.35 14.26 -11.83
N LEU A 211 13.36 13.49 -12.29
CA LEU A 211 13.41 12.75 -13.54
C LEU A 211 13.16 13.74 -14.70
N ASN A 212 14.10 14.67 -14.91
CA ASN A 212 13.88 15.85 -15.76
C ASN A 212 14.14 15.60 -17.24
N HIS A 213 14.99 14.64 -17.60
CA HIS A 213 15.31 14.34 -18.99
C HIS A 213 15.59 12.85 -19.09
N CYS A 214 14.55 12.06 -19.34
CA CYS A 214 14.76 10.71 -19.85
C CYS A 214 15.21 10.80 -21.31
N LEU A 215 16.44 11.24 -21.55
CA LEU A 215 17.27 10.71 -22.65
C LEU A 215 17.85 9.36 -22.19
N ILE A 216 17.05 8.55 -21.48
CA ILE A 216 17.36 7.15 -21.25
C ILE A 216 17.49 6.59 -22.66
N ASN A 217 18.65 6.03 -23.01
CA ASN A 217 18.75 5.27 -24.24
C ASN A 217 17.58 4.28 -24.22
N LEU A 218 16.79 4.24 -25.30
CA LEU A 218 15.47 3.59 -25.44
C LEU A 218 15.46 2.05 -25.22
N TYR A 219 16.45 1.51 -24.51
CA TYR A 219 16.80 0.10 -24.41
C TYR A 219 17.02 -0.39 -22.97
N GLU A 220 17.05 0.48 -21.95
CA GLU A 220 17.63 0.15 -20.64
C GLU A 220 16.72 -0.64 -19.68
N PHE A 221 15.38 -0.55 -19.78
CA PHE A 221 14.45 -1.22 -18.83
C PHE A 221 13.64 -2.38 -19.43
N ARG A 222 14.27 -3.24 -20.24
CA ARG A 222 13.57 -4.35 -20.89
C ARG A 222 13.05 -5.43 -19.95
N LYS A 223 13.57 -5.52 -18.73
CA LYS A 223 13.12 -6.49 -17.72
C LYS A 223 12.29 -5.88 -16.60
N LEU A 224 12.14 -4.56 -16.57
CA LEU A 224 11.43 -3.88 -15.49
C LEU A 224 9.95 -4.25 -15.54
N LYS A 225 9.47 -4.90 -14.47
CA LYS A 225 8.08 -5.32 -14.29
C LYS A 225 7.33 -4.42 -13.31
N CYS A 226 8.03 -3.86 -12.33
CA CYS A 226 7.45 -3.03 -11.27
C CYS A 226 8.21 -1.71 -11.10
N LEU A 227 7.49 -0.60 -11.18
CA LEU A 227 8.02 0.75 -10.97
C LEU A 227 7.17 1.48 -9.93
N PHE A 228 7.80 1.86 -8.82
CA PHE A 228 7.19 2.65 -7.76
C PHE A 228 7.94 3.98 -7.60
N LEU A 229 7.20 5.09 -7.71
CA LEU A 229 7.72 6.44 -7.56
C LEU A 229 6.89 7.17 -6.50
N GLU A 230 7.53 7.63 -5.42
CA GLU A 230 6.88 8.43 -4.38
C GLU A 230 7.63 9.73 -4.13
N LYS A 231 6.90 10.87 -4.16
CA LYS A 231 7.44 12.21 -3.91
C LYS A 231 8.70 12.48 -4.74
N VAL A 232 8.63 12.13 -6.02
CA VAL A 232 9.67 12.42 -7.02
C VAL A 232 9.19 13.55 -7.93
N LYS A 233 10.11 14.43 -8.35
CA LYS A 233 9.81 15.40 -9.42
C LYS A 233 9.91 14.68 -10.76
N ILE A 234 8.84 14.63 -11.54
CA ILE A 234 8.75 13.93 -12.82
C ILE A 234 8.48 14.95 -13.91
N SER A 235 9.30 14.99 -14.96
CA SER A 235 9.05 15.80 -16.16
C SER A 235 7.88 15.23 -16.97
N SER A 236 7.15 16.10 -17.69
CA SER A 236 6.10 15.65 -18.62
C SER A 236 6.62 14.67 -19.68
N LEU A 237 7.89 14.77 -20.06
CA LEU A 237 8.54 13.87 -21.03
C LEU A 237 8.80 12.46 -20.48
N PHE A 238 8.68 12.23 -19.16
CA PHE A 238 8.84 10.90 -18.59
C PHE A 238 7.84 9.90 -19.20
N PHE A 239 6.59 10.34 -19.37
CA PHE A 239 5.49 9.53 -19.88
C PHE A 239 5.42 9.44 -21.41
N SER A 240 6.23 10.21 -22.16
CA SER A 240 6.33 10.03 -23.61
C SER A 240 6.98 8.68 -23.94
N ASP A 241 6.60 8.06 -25.06
CA ASP A 241 7.23 6.83 -25.55
C ASP A 241 7.29 5.72 -24.48
N PHE A 242 6.27 5.68 -23.61
CA PHE A 242 6.28 4.88 -22.39
C PHE A 242 6.44 3.38 -22.68
N SER A 243 5.76 2.87 -23.71
CA SER A 243 5.90 1.48 -24.18
C SER A 243 7.30 1.14 -24.69
N MET A 244 8.04 2.12 -25.25
CA MET A 244 9.41 1.92 -25.70
C MET A 244 10.38 1.91 -24.51
N LYS A 245 10.17 2.83 -23.55
CA LYS A 245 10.99 2.92 -22.33
C LYS A 245 10.77 1.70 -21.43
N PHE A 246 9.54 1.20 -21.34
CA PHE A 246 9.11 0.19 -20.37
C PHE A 246 8.27 -0.92 -21.03
N PRO A 247 8.87 -1.73 -21.94
CA PRO A 247 8.11 -2.69 -22.76
C PRO A 247 7.53 -3.88 -21.97
N CYS A 248 8.07 -4.17 -20.79
CA CYS A 248 7.66 -5.30 -19.94
C CYS A 248 7.02 -4.87 -18.61
N LEU A 249 6.75 -3.57 -18.44
CA LEU A 249 6.26 -3.04 -17.17
C LEU A 249 4.80 -3.42 -16.96
N LYS A 250 4.53 -4.11 -15.87
CA LYS A 250 3.21 -4.60 -15.47
C LYS A 250 2.56 -3.72 -14.42
N ASP A 251 3.36 -3.26 -13.45
CA ASP A 251 2.88 -2.52 -12.29
C ASP A 251 3.53 -1.14 -12.21
N LEU A 252 2.71 -0.09 -12.33
CA LEU A 252 3.11 1.30 -12.15
C LEU A 252 2.44 1.90 -10.93
N THR A 253 3.23 2.41 -9.99
CA THR A 253 2.74 3.17 -8.83
C THR A 253 3.37 4.56 -8.78
N VAL A 254 2.55 5.61 -8.74
CA VAL A 254 2.98 6.99 -8.69
C VAL A 254 2.27 7.73 -7.56
N CYS A 255 2.97 7.98 -6.46
CA CYS A 255 2.42 8.59 -5.25
C CYS A 255 3.02 9.97 -5.00
N ASN A 256 2.19 10.99 -4.84
CA ASN A 256 2.58 12.35 -4.45
C ASN A 256 3.73 12.95 -5.30
N CYS A 257 3.90 12.50 -6.54
CA CYS A 257 4.90 13.02 -7.48
C CYS A 257 4.41 14.33 -8.11
N PHE A 258 5.31 15.18 -8.62
CA PHE A 258 4.94 16.48 -9.20
C PHE A 258 5.83 16.86 -10.37
N GLY A 259 5.46 17.86 -11.17
CA GLY A 259 6.26 18.34 -12.32
C GLY A 259 5.61 18.11 -13.68
N TYR A 260 4.51 17.34 -13.72
CA TYR A 260 3.64 17.19 -14.88
C TYR A 260 2.28 17.86 -14.66
N LYS A 261 1.61 18.21 -15.77
CA LYS A 261 0.25 18.79 -15.77
C LYS A 261 -0.79 17.80 -16.31
N GLU A 262 -0.45 17.11 -17.39
CA GLU A 262 -1.26 16.08 -18.04
C GLU A 262 -0.35 14.90 -18.36
N ILE A 263 -0.90 13.69 -18.24
CA ILE A 263 -0.19 12.44 -18.49
C ILE A 263 -0.86 11.74 -19.67
N GLN A 264 -0.05 11.22 -20.58
CA GLN A 264 -0.51 10.30 -21.61
C GLN A 264 0.36 9.05 -21.52
N ILE A 265 -0.26 7.90 -21.28
CA ILE A 265 0.45 6.62 -21.17
C ILE A 265 -0.14 5.67 -22.20
N TYR A 266 0.71 5.23 -23.11
CA TYR A 266 0.47 4.11 -24.00
C TYR A 266 1.32 2.94 -23.52
N SER A 267 0.69 1.82 -23.16
CA SER A 267 1.42 0.60 -22.82
C SER A 267 0.58 -0.66 -22.99
N PRO A 268 1.01 -1.62 -23.84
CA PRO A 268 0.35 -2.92 -23.93
C PRO A 268 0.71 -3.86 -22.78
N SER A 269 1.74 -3.57 -21.97
CA SER A 269 2.20 -4.49 -20.91
C SER A 269 1.62 -4.21 -19.53
N LEU A 270 1.08 -2.99 -19.31
CA LEU A 270 0.58 -2.58 -18.01
C LEU A 270 -0.68 -3.37 -17.62
N GLU A 271 -0.63 -3.98 -16.44
CA GLU A 271 -1.73 -4.73 -15.83
C GLU A 271 -2.31 -4.00 -14.62
N CYS A 272 -1.46 -3.29 -13.85
CA CYS A 272 -1.88 -2.53 -12.68
C CYS A 272 -1.32 -1.10 -12.69
N ILE A 273 -2.17 -0.12 -12.40
CA ILE A 273 -1.79 1.28 -12.26
C ILE A 273 -2.33 1.82 -10.94
N THR A 274 -1.46 2.44 -10.14
CA THR A 274 -1.83 3.11 -8.89
C THR A 274 -1.36 4.56 -8.90
N PHE A 275 -2.27 5.49 -8.64
CA PHE A 275 -1.97 6.90 -8.46
C PHE A 275 -2.43 7.38 -7.09
N GLU A 276 -1.53 8.02 -6.34
CA GLU A 276 -1.90 8.80 -5.16
C GLU A 276 -1.59 10.27 -5.39
N HIS A 277 -2.59 11.15 -5.35
CA HIS A 277 -2.42 12.55 -5.68
C HIS A 277 -3.27 13.51 -4.88
N LYS A 278 -2.62 14.55 -4.34
CA LYS A 278 -3.32 15.66 -3.68
C LYS A 278 -3.94 16.64 -4.68
N ARG A 279 -3.38 16.75 -5.89
CA ARG A 279 -3.86 17.67 -6.95
C ARG A 279 -4.79 16.94 -7.92
N ILE A 280 -5.48 17.71 -8.77
CA ILE A 280 -6.30 17.12 -9.83
C ILE A 280 -5.37 16.42 -10.82
N LEU A 281 -5.52 15.10 -10.92
CA LEU A 281 -4.85 14.28 -11.94
C LEU A 281 -5.61 14.39 -13.26
N ARG A 282 -4.89 14.71 -14.34
CA ARG A 282 -5.39 14.66 -15.72
C ARG A 282 -4.57 13.64 -16.48
N ALA A 283 -5.20 12.57 -16.94
CA ALA A 283 -4.49 11.49 -17.61
C ALA A 283 -5.31 10.85 -18.74
N LYS A 284 -4.62 10.46 -19.81
CA LYS A 284 -5.15 9.61 -20.87
C LYS A 284 -4.37 8.31 -20.91
N PHE A 285 -5.10 7.20 -21.02
CA PHE A 285 -4.51 5.87 -21.02
C PHE A 285 -4.98 5.08 -22.24
N ASP A 286 -4.01 4.56 -22.99
CA ASP A 286 -4.22 3.47 -23.93
C ASP A 286 -3.43 2.25 -23.41
N VAL A 287 -4.12 1.46 -22.59
CA VAL A 287 -3.59 0.35 -21.80
C VAL A 287 -4.51 -0.86 -21.92
N PRO A 288 -4.48 -1.58 -23.06
CA PRO A 288 -5.50 -2.58 -23.39
C PRO A 288 -5.55 -3.79 -22.42
N ASN A 289 -4.45 -4.07 -21.71
CA ASN A 289 -4.35 -5.21 -20.78
C ASN A 289 -4.52 -4.82 -19.31
N ILE A 290 -5.06 -3.62 -19.03
CA ILE A 290 -5.30 -3.16 -17.66
C ILE A 290 -6.31 -4.08 -16.95
N ARG A 291 -5.93 -4.54 -15.76
CA ARG A 291 -6.75 -5.38 -14.86
C ARG A 291 -7.17 -4.62 -13.62
N LYS A 292 -6.30 -3.74 -13.13
CA LYS A 292 -6.55 -2.96 -11.92
C LYS A 292 -6.08 -1.53 -12.07
N PHE A 293 -6.96 -0.58 -11.79
CA PHE A 293 -6.62 0.83 -11.63
C PHE A 293 -6.99 1.29 -10.23
N SER A 294 -6.05 1.88 -9.51
CA SER A 294 -6.29 2.47 -8.20
C SER A 294 -5.95 3.95 -8.21
N PHE A 295 -6.85 4.77 -7.66
CA PHE A 295 -6.60 6.19 -7.45
C PHE A 295 -6.94 6.55 -6.00
N SER A 296 -6.04 7.26 -5.34
CA SER A 296 -6.28 7.86 -4.03
C SER A 296 -5.96 9.36 -4.08
N GLY A 297 -6.86 10.21 -3.63
CA GLY A 297 -6.59 11.64 -3.69
C GLY A 297 -7.65 12.52 -3.06
N SER A 298 -7.41 13.82 -3.09
CA SER A 298 -8.42 14.77 -2.60
C SER A 298 -9.40 15.23 -3.67
N ASN A 299 -9.08 15.13 -4.95
CA ASN A 299 -9.92 15.67 -6.00
C ASN A 299 -10.41 14.57 -6.94
N VAL A 300 -11.63 14.72 -7.47
CA VAL A 300 -12.12 13.87 -8.57
C VAL A 300 -11.17 14.04 -9.78
N PRO A 301 -10.51 12.96 -10.23
CA PRO A 301 -9.57 13.03 -11.34
C PRO A 301 -10.31 13.19 -12.67
N SER A 302 -9.57 13.55 -13.72
CA SER A 302 -10.06 13.58 -15.10
C SER A 302 -9.24 12.56 -15.88
N LEU A 303 -9.82 11.36 -16.04
CA LEU A 303 -9.17 10.23 -16.69
C LEU A 303 -9.93 9.88 -17.96
N SER A 304 -9.20 9.45 -18.99
CA SER A 304 -9.81 8.89 -20.20
C SER A 304 -9.09 7.59 -20.55
N PHE A 305 -9.86 6.56 -20.90
CA PHE A 305 -9.37 5.25 -21.30
C PHE A 305 -9.89 4.95 -22.70
N GLU A 306 -9.00 4.64 -23.65
CA GLU A 306 -9.46 4.36 -25.02
C GLU A 306 -10.20 3.02 -25.15
N ARG A 307 -9.79 2.00 -24.37
CA ARG A 307 -10.38 0.66 -24.38
C ARG A 307 -10.28 0.02 -22.99
N PRO A 308 -11.14 0.40 -22.01
CA PRO A 308 -11.14 -0.29 -20.73
C PRO A 308 -11.55 -1.75 -20.94
N SER A 309 -10.77 -2.69 -20.38
CA SER A 309 -11.17 -4.10 -20.34
C SER A 309 -12.45 -4.24 -19.51
N ARG A 310 -13.42 -5.05 -19.96
CA ARG A 310 -14.69 -5.30 -19.24
C ARG A 310 -14.47 -5.92 -17.85
N GLU A 311 -13.30 -6.52 -17.61
CA GLU A 311 -12.92 -7.13 -16.33
C GLU A 311 -12.02 -6.22 -15.47
N CYS A 312 -11.79 -4.97 -15.88
CA CYS A 312 -10.92 -4.07 -15.13
C CYS A 312 -11.59 -3.66 -13.81
N LYS A 313 -10.83 -3.77 -12.71
CA LYS A 313 -11.25 -3.31 -11.39
C LYS A 313 -10.73 -1.89 -11.15
N PHE A 314 -11.63 -0.97 -10.84
CA PHE A 314 -11.32 0.40 -10.47
C PHE A 314 -11.53 0.61 -8.97
N GLU A 315 -10.47 0.94 -8.25
CA GLU A 315 -10.50 1.25 -6.82
C GLU A 315 -10.23 2.75 -6.62
N ILE A 316 -11.28 3.52 -6.38
CA ILE A 316 -11.24 4.98 -6.27
C ILE A 316 -11.41 5.38 -4.81
N SER A 317 -10.42 6.03 -4.23
CA SER A 317 -10.45 6.60 -2.89
C SER A 317 -10.37 8.13 -2.97
N ILE A 318 -11.37 8.83 -2.43
CA ILE A 318 -11.41 10.29 -2.44
C ILE A 318 -11.58 10.81 -1.00
N ALA A 319 -10.56 11.55 -0.54
CA ALA A 319 -10.53 12.20 0.76
C ALA A 319 -10.92 13.68 0.63
N TRP A 320 -12.09 14.07 1.14
CA TRP A 320 -12.60 15.42 0.99
C TRP A 320 -13.12 16.05 2.28
N LYS A 321 -13.03 17.38 2.33
CA LYS A 321 -13.37 18.16 3.53
C LYS A 321 -14.76 18.81 3.50
N ARG A 322 -15.44 18.94 2.35
CA ARG A 322 -16.75 19.64 2.20
C ARG A 322 -17.60 19.19 0.99
N PHE A 323 -18.77 18.57 1.17
CA PHE A 323 -19.59 18.10 0.02
C PHE A 323 -20.52 19.20 -0.51
N ARG A 324 -20.59 19.32 -1.83
CA ARG A 324 -21.54 20.15 -2.58
C ARG A 324 -22.20 19.32 -3.66
N THR A 325 -23.40 19.68 -4.11
CA THR A 325 -24.08 19.03 -5.24
C THR A 325 -23.16 18.90 -6.45
N SER A 326 -22.46 19.97 -6.81
CA SER A 326 -21.55 19.99 -7.98
C SER A 326 -20.39 18.99 -7.87
N TRP A 327 -19.95 18.66 -6.64
CA TRP A 327 -18.92 17.64 -6.44
C TRP A 327 -19.47 16.23 -6.69
N PHE A 328 -20.66 15.94 -6.17
CA PHE A 328 -21.34 14.67 -6.37
C PHE A 328 -21.65 14.42 -7.85
N LEU A 329 -22.16 15.43 -8.56
CA LEU A 329 -22.42 15.36 -9.99
C LEU A 329 -21.13 15.14 -10.79
N LYS A 330 -20.04 15.82 -10.43
CA LYS A 330 -18.74 15.62 -11.06
C LYS A 330 -18.22 14.18 -10.85
N LEU A 331 -18.38 13.65 -9.64
CA LEU A 331 -17.99 12.27 -9.32
C LEU A 331 -18.87 11.25 -10.06
N SER A 332 -20.19 11.46 -10.09
CA SER A 332 -21.14 10.61 -10.82
C SER A 332 -20.81 10.55 -12.30
N LYS A 333 -20.57 11.72 -12.93
CA LYS A 333 -20.14 11.78 -14.33
C LYS A 333 -18.84 11.00 -14.58
N PHE A 334 -17.83 11.19 -13.73
CA PHE A 334 -16.56 10.47 -13.83
C PHE A 334 -16.72 8.95 -13.69
N LEU A 335 -17.50 8.48 -12.72
CA LEU A 335 -17.76 7.05 -12.54
C LEU A 335 -18.63 6.48 -13.67
N GLY A 336 -19.53 7.28 -14.24
CA GLY A 336 -20.33 6.92 -15.42
C GLY A 336 -19.46 6.62 -16.65
N GLU A 337 -18.36 7.34 -16.83
CA GLU A 337 -17.35 7.06 -17.87
C GLU A 337 -16.65 5.70 -17.68
N LEU A 338 -16.74 5.11 -16.49
CA LEU A 338 -16.16 3.81 -16.12
C LEU A 338 -17.21 2.71 -15.91
N SER A 339 -18.46 2.95 -16.29
CA SER A 339 -19.62 2.11 -15.97
C SER A 339 -19.55 0.66 -16.48
N GLN A 340 -18.70 0.37 -17.48
CA GLN A 340 -18.50 -1.00 -18.00
C GLN A 340 -17.51 -1.83 -17.16
N SER A 341 -16.96 -1.27 -16.07
CA SER A 341 -15.93 -1.87 -15.24
C SER A 341 -16.41 -2.14 -13.81
N ILE A 342 -15.66 -2.93 -13.04
CA ILE A 342 -15.98 -3.21 -11.62
C ILE A 342 -15.49 -2.03 -10.78
N LEU A 343 -16.42 -1.25 -10.21
CA LEU A 343 -16.11 -0.03 -9.47
C LEU A 343 -16.17 -0.24 -7.96
N SER A 344 -15.08 0.07 -7.25
CA SER A 344 -15.02 0.18 -5.80
C SER A 344 -14.72 1.62 -5.42
N LEU A 345 -15.56 2.22 -4.57
CA LEU A 345 -15.45 3.60 -4.14
C LEU A 345 -15.25 3.69 -2.63
N THR A 346 -14.21 4.40 -2.21
CA THR A 346 -13.96 4.76 -0.80
C THR A 346 -14.02 6.27 -0.66
N LEU A 347 -14.90 6.77 0.20
CA LEU A 347 -15.05 8.20 0.48
C LEU A 347 -14.59 8.48 1.91
N ILE A 348 -13.54 9.29 2.06
CA ILE A 348 -13.04 9.70 3.37
C ILE A 348 -13.45 11.14 3.61
N ILE A 349 -14.26 11.35 4.64
CA ILE A 349 -15.01 12.58 4.87
C ILE A 349 -14.57 13.24 6.18
N GLY A 350 -13.98 14.43 6.09
CA GLY A 350 -13.52 15.18 7.26
C GLY A 350 -14.65 15.84 8.06
N THR A 351 -15.15 16.97 7.57
CA THR A 351 -16.17 17.78 8.27
C THR A 351 -17.40 17.96 7.39
N VAL A 352 -18.56 17.52 7.86
CA VAL A 352 -19.82 17.75 7.15
C VAL A 352 -20.34 19.14 7.52
N LEU A 353 -20.15 20.11 6.63
CA LEU A 353 -20.95 21.33 6.67
C LEU A 353 -22.17 21.07 5.79
N SER A 354 -23.34 21.02 6.43
CA SER A 354 -24.62 20.81 5.78
C SER A 354 -25.00 22.03 4.93
N GLU A 355 -24.52 22.07 3.69
CA GLU A 355 -25.17 22.85 2.64
C GLU A 355 -26.35 22.01 2.12
N SER A 356 -27.51 22.63 1.90
CA SER A 356 -28.67 21.95 1.31
C SER A 356 -28.31 21.46 -0.09
N LEU A 357 -28.37 20.14 -0.32
CA LEU A 357 -28.13 19.58 -1.64
C LEU A 357 -29.40 19.69 -2.47
N ASP A 358 -29.32 20.44 -3.56
CA ASP A 358 -30.39 20.54 -4.55
C ASP A 358 -29.98 19.80 -5.83
N PHE A 359 -30.66 18.70 -6.14
CA PHE A 359 -30.44 17.89 -7.35
C PHE A 359 -31.55 18.05 -8.41
N THR A 360 -32.48 19.00 -8.21
CA THR A 360 -33.70 19.17 -9.04
C THR A 360 -33.46 19.48 -10.52
N LYS A 361 -32.22 19.78 -10.91
CA LYS A 361 -31.87 20.21 -12.29
C LYS A 361 -31.29 19.11 -13.19
N ASP A 362 -31.00 17.90 -12.68
CA ASP A 362 -30.22 16.88 -13.40
C ASP A 362 -30.91 15.49 -13.42
N VAL A 363 -32.23 15.51 -13.61
CA VAL A 363 -33.05 14.30 -13.78
C VAL A 363 -32.73 13.64 -15.13
N GLY A 364 -32.01 12.51 -15.14
CA GLY A 364 -31.78 11.71 -16.35
C GLY A 364 -30.34 11.23 -16.62
N LEU A 365 -29.37 11.50 -15.74
CA LEU A 365 -28.05 10.88 -15.86
C LEU A 365 -28.10 9.41 -15.41
N PRO A 366 -27.56 8.45 -16.18
CA PRO A 366 -27.48 7.05 -15.76
C PRO A 366 -26.60 6.97 -14.51
N LYS A 367 -27.15 6.40 -13.44
CA LYS A 367 -26.45 6.26 -12.16
C LYS A 367 -25.43 5.11 -12.27
N PRO A 368 -24.11 5.37 -12.13
CA PRO A 368 -23.11 4.32 -12.18
C PRO A 368 -23.32 3.32 -11.05
N VAL A 369 -23.23 2.04 -11.40
CA VAL A 369 -23.27 0.93 -10.43
C VAL A 369 -21.91 0.83 -9.75
N VAL A 370 -21.90 0.90 -8.42
CA VAL A 370 -20.68 0.78 -7.60
C VAL A 370 -20.72 -0.57 -6.91
N GLU A 371 -19.78 -1.46 -7.22
CA GLU A 371 -19.73 -2.81 -6.64
C GLU A 371 -19.56 -2.78 -5.12
N ASN A 372 -18.62 -1.93 -4.65
CA ASN A 372 -18.31 -1.80 -3.23
C ASN A 372 -18.16 -0.33 -2.86
N LEU A 373 -18.99 0.15 -1.93
CA LEU A 373 -18.92 1.50 -1.37
C LEU A 373 -18.46 1.44 0.10
N MET A 374 -17.41 2.18 0.43
CA MET A 374 -16.97 2.41 1.80
C MET A 374 -16.99 3.90 2.08
N VAL A 375 -17.55 4.32 3.21
CA VAL A 375 -17.63 5.72 3.59
C VAL A 375 -17.08 5.87 5.00
N GLU A 376 -16.00 6.63 5.16
CA GLU A 376 -15.42 6.94 6.46
C GLU A 376 -15.71 8.39 6.80
N VAL A 377 -16.25 8.67 7.99
CA VAL A 377 -16.60 10.04 8.40
C VAL A 377 -15.99 10.38 9.75
N ALA A 378 -15.29 11.50 9.83
CA ALA A 378 -14.60 11.96 11.04
C ALA A 378 -15.48 12.80 11.99
N SER A 379 -16.71 13.15 11.59
CA SER A 379 -17.65 13.97 12.37
C SER A 379 -19.10 13.48 12.20
N SER A 380 -20.05 14.13 12.86
CA SER A 380 -21.48 13.78 12.72
C SER A 380 -21.95 13.92 11.27
N VAL A 381 -22.80 12.99 10.86
CA VAL A 381 -23.26 12.86 9.47
C VAL A 381 -24.67 13.42 9.31
N SER A 382 -24.90 14.22 8.26
CA SER A 382 -26.24 14.67 7.88
C SER A 382 -26.91 13.70 6.91
N SER A 383 -28.25 13.61 6.93
CA SER A 383 -29.03 12.83 5.96
C SER A 383 -28.74 13.22 4.52
N SER A 384 -28.44 14.49 4.28
CA SER A 384 -28.08 15.00 2.96
C SER A 384 -26.87 14.29 2.34
N LEU A 385 -25.93 13.75 3.13
CA LEU A 385 -24.83 12.96 2.58
C LEU A 385 -25.36 11.69 1.89
N LEU A 386 -26.26 10.96 2.55
CA LEU A 386 -26.86 9.75 1.98
C LEU A 386 -27.75 10.09 0.78
N ASP A 387 -28.53 11.16 0.87
CA ASP A 387 -29.34 11.65 -0.25
C ASP A 387 -28.45 11.88 -1.49
N GLY A 388 -27.30 12.56 -1.33
CA GLY A 388 -26.37 12.78 -2.43
C GLY A 388 -25.69 11.51 -2.95
N LEU A 389 -25.40 10.54 -2.07
CA LEU A 389 -24.82 9.25 -2.46
C LEU A 389 -25.80 8.43 -3.30
N PHE A 390 -27.02 8.22 -2.81
CA PHE A 390 -28.02 7.40 -3.49
C PHE A 390 -28.62 8.11 -4.70
N TRP A 391 -28.60 9.44 -4.73
CA TRP A 391 -28.96 10.19 -5.93
C TRP A 391 -27.97 9.93 -7.08
N CYS A 392 -26.68 9.82 -6.76
CA CYS A 392 -25.61 9.83 -7.74
C CYS A 392 -25.08 8.45 -8.12
N PHE A 393 -25.32 7.42 -7.30
CA PHE A 393 -24.70 6.10 -7.42
C PHE A 393 -25.69 4.99 -7.06
N HIS A 394 -25.53 3.82 -7.67
CA HIS A 394 -26.21 2.58 -7.27
C HIS A 394 -25.21 1.60 -6.65
N PRO A 395 -24.87 1.73 -5.35
CA PRO A 395 -23.96 0.79 -4.70
C PRO A 395 -24.61 -0.59 -4.53
N LYS A 396 -23.96 -1.67 -4.96
CA LYS A 396 -24.41 -3.05 -4.67
C LYS A 396 -24.09 -3.48 -3.25
N SER A 397 -22.97 -3.02 -2.72
CA SER A 397 -22.59 -3.28 -1.33
C SER A 397 -22.07 -2.03 -0.65
N ILE A 398 -22.43 -1.84 0.61
CA ILE A 398 -21.89 -0.78 1.47
C ILE A 398 -21.22 -1.42 2.67
N TYR A 399 -19.92 -1.16 2.83
CA TYR A 399 -19.13 -1.63 3.96
C TYR A 399 -19.02 -0.56 5.03
N GLN A 400 -19.32 -0.93 6.28
CA GLN A 400 -19.20 -0.07 7.46
C GLN A 400 -18.59 -0.80 8.65
N CYS A 401 -18.06 -0.02 9.60
CA CYS A 401 -17.51 -0.55 10.84
C CYS A 401 -18.41 -0.20 12.02
N TRP A 402 -18.87 -1.21 12.74
CA TRP A 402 -19.57 -1.06 13.99
C TRP A 402 -18.57 -0.92 15.13
N MET A 403 -18.49 0.28 15.69
CA MET A 403 -17.54 0.63 16.74
C MET A 403 -18.09 0.27 18.13
N PRO A 404 -17.27 -0.37 19.00
CA PRO A 404 -17.67 -0.66 20.37
C PRO A 404 -17.79 0.62 21.19
N LYS A 405 -18.49 0.55 22.33
CA LYS A 405 -18.47 1.63 23.32
C LYS A 405 -17.03 1.84 23.83
N SER A 406 -16.64 3.09 24.04
CA SER A 406 -15.33 3.38 24.61
C SER A 406 -15.25 2.85 26.05
N ARG A 407 -14.03 2.65 26.56
CA ARG A 407 -13.80 2.29 27.97
C ARG A 407 -14.30 3.36 28.96
N THR A 408 -14.53 4.59 28.48
CA THR A 408 -15.07 5.72 29.25
C THR A 408 -16.59 5.81 29.19
N GLY A 409 -17.27 4.86 28.52
CA GLY A 409 -18.74 4.83 28.39
C GLY A 409 -19.29 5.73 27.27
N GLU A 410 -18.43 6.39 26.50
CA GLU A 410 -18.84 7.17 25.34
C GLU A 410 -19.29 6.24 24.20
N LYS A 411 -20.38 6.62 23.53
CA LYS A 411 -20.91 5.90 22.37
C LYS A 411 -19.86 5.92 21.25
N GLY A 412 -19.51 4.76 20.71
CA GLY A 412 -18.67 4.70 19.51
C GLY A 412 -19.33 5.48 18.36
N ASN A 413 -18.54 6.15 17.51
CA ASN A 413 -19.07 6.90 16.38
C ASN A 413 -19.70 5.94 15.35
N ASN A 414 -20.98 5.68 15.55
CA ASN A 414 -21.82 4.80 14.72
C ASN A 414 -22.91 5.62 14.01
N ASP A 415 -22.79 6.95 13.97
CA ASP A 415 -23.82 7.86 13.46
C ASP A 415 -24.19 7.54 11.99
N LEU A 416 -23.18 7.24 11.16
CA LEU A 416 -23.40 6.84 9.77
C LEU A 416 -24.13 5.49 9.67
N LEU A 417 -23.77 4.53 10.52
CA LEU A 417 -24.41 3.22 10.55
C LEU A 417 -25.89 3.33 10.94
N GLU A 418 -26.19 4.13 11.96
CA GLU A 418 -27.57 4.41 12.38
C GLU A 418 -28.37 5.13 11.30
N LEU A 419 -27.75 6.09 10.61
CA LEU A 419 -28.37 6.83 9.52
C LEU A 419 -28.64 5.93 8.30
N LEU A 420 -27.71 5.03 7.95
CA LEU A 420 -27.90 4.02 6.90
C LEU A 420 -29.06 3.09 7.24
N CYS A 421 -29.12 2.57 8.47
CA CYS A 421 -30.23 1.72 8.93
C CYS A 421 -31.58 2.46 8.84
N LYS A 422 -31.65 3.71 9.29
CA LYS A 422 -32.88 4.52 9.20
C LYS A 422 -33.29 4.75 7.74
N THR A 423 -32.34 5.09 6.88
CA THR A 423 -32.62 5.49 5.50
C THR A 423 -32.97 4.29 4.61
N LEU A 424 -32.20 3.21 4.68
CA LEU A 424 -32.38 2.05 3.79
C LEU A 424 -33.49 1.10 4.25
N ILE A 425 -33.81 1.06 5.55
CA ILE A 425 -34.67 0.01 6.10
C ILE A 425 -36.03 0.54 6.54
N GLN A 426 -36.14 1.80 6.99
CA GLN A 426 -37.46 2.37 7.31
C GLN A 426 -38.26 2.71 6.05
N GLU A 427 -37.61 3.11 4.95
CA GLU A 427 -38.28 3.40 3.66
C GLU A 427 -38.70 2.13 2.89
N GLY A 428 -38.11 0.95 3.18
CA GLY A 428 -38.50 -0.33 2.57
C GLY A 428 -39.71 -1.02 3.22
N SER A 429 -40.14 -0.58 4.41
CA SER A 429 -41.19 -1.24 5.22
C SER A 429 -42.58 -0.60 5.13
N GLU A 430 -42.71 0.62 4.62
CA GLU A 430 -43.99 1.29 4.41
C GLU A 430 -44.16 1.61 2.94
N GLY A 431 -45.12 0.95 2.27
CA GLY A 431 -45.47 1.17 0.86
C GLY A 431 -46.08 2.55 0.55
N TYR A 432 -45.64 3.60 1.23
CA TYR A 432 -46.05 4.98 1.00
C TYR A 432 -44.86 5.79 0.49
N CYS A 433 -44.58 5.64 -0.80
CA CYS A 433 -43.79 6.62 -1.54
C CYS A 433 -44.58 7.94 -1.60
N CYS A 434 -44.33 8.86 -0.65
CA CYS A 434 -44.44 10.32 -0.74
C CYS A 434 -44.67 10.93 0.66
N ILE A 435 -43.59 11.27 1.38
CA ILE A 435 -43.65 12.27 2.45
C ILE A 435 -43.34 13.63 1.80
N PRO A 436 -44.25 14.63 1.86
CA PRO A 436 -44.06 15.92 1.21
C PRO A 436 -43.09 16.79 2.02
N ASN A 437 -41.80 16.47 2.00
CA ASN A 437 -40.67 17.37 2.35
C ASN A 437 -39.28 16.71 2.34
N ARG A 438 -39.13 15.47 1.84
CA ARG A 438 -37.82 14.91 1.49
C ARG A 438 -37.82 14.57 0.00
N ASN A 439 -36.73 14.86 -0.69
CA ASN A 439 -36.51 14.44 -2.08
C ASN A 439 -36.30 12.90 -2.13
N THR A 440 -37.34 12.13 -1.82
CA THR A 440 -37.35 10.66 -1.71
C THR A 440 -37.25 9.93 -3.06
N SER A 441 -36.94 10.63 -4.15
CA SER A 441 -36.77 10.01 -5.48
C SER A 441 -35.41 9.32 -5.67
N ALA A 442 -34.48 9.43 -4.71
CA ALA A 442 -33.15 8.81 -4.80
C ALA A 442 -33.17 7.28 -4.65
N LEU A 443 -34.10 6.74 -3.85
CA LEU A 443 -34.19 5.32 -3.48
C LEU A 443 -35.32 4.57 -4.19
N HIS A 444 -36.03 5.22 -5.12
CA HIS A 444 -37.19 4.65 -5.80
C HIS A 444 -36.87 3.34 -6.56
N ASP A 445 -35.60 3.18 -6.97
CA ASP A 445 -35.13 2.02 -7.73
C ASP A 445 -34.58 0.91 -6.82
N LEU A 446 -34.61 1.06 -5.48
CA LEU A 446 -34.08 0.06 -4.55
C LEU A 446 -35.13 -1.02 -4.24
N GLU A 447 -34.86 -2.27 -4.60
CA GLU A 447 -35.78 -3.39 -4.42
C GLU A 447 -35.58 -4.14 -3.10
N GLU A 448 -34.32 -4.36 -2.72
CA GLU A 448 -33.98 -5.25 -1.61
C GLU A 448 -32.74 -4.75 -0.85
N VAL A 449 -32.77 -4.90 0.48
CA VAL A 449 -31.66 -4.58 1.39
C VAL A 449 -31.44 -5.75 2.33
N ASN A 450 -30.26 -6.37 2.24
CA ASN A 450 -29.80 -7.39 3.16
C ASN A 450 -28.62 -6.86 3.98
N VAL A 451 -28.56 -7.22 5.26
CA VAL A 451 -27.49 -6.76 6.16
C VAL A 451 -26.78 -7.96 6.74
N ASP A 452 -25.46 -8.02 6.56
CA ASP A 452 -24.62 -9.08 7.08
C ASP A 452 -23.57 -8.53 8.05
N ILE A 453 -23.15 -9.38 9.00
CA ILE A 453 -22.07 -9.09 9.95
C ILE A 453 -20.94 -10.11 9.78
N LEU A 454 -19.69 -9.65 9.86
CA LEU A 454 -18.54 -10.54 9.88
C LEU A 454 -18.38 -11.17 11.27
N GLU A 455 -18.37 -12.49 11.35
CA GLU A 455 -18.08 -13.22 12.60
C GLU A 455 -16.58 -13.51 12.74
N ASP A 456 -15.98 -13.02 13.83
CA ASP A 456 -14.54 -13.14 14.14
C ASP A 456 -14.02 -14.59 14.17
N ASN A 457 -14.89 -15.58 14.43
CA ASN A 457 -14.49 -16.97 14.62
C ASN A 457 -14.42 -17.78 13.31
N LEU A 458 -15.12 -17.33 12.25
CA LEU A 458 -15.28 -18.09 11.00
C LEU A 458 -14.80 -17.31 9.77
N GLY A 459 -14.64 -15.98 9.87
CA GLY A 459 -14.26 -15.15 8.73
C GLY A 459 -15.35 -15.04 7.64
N GLU A 460 -16.58 -15.45 7.97
CA GLU A 460 -17.74 -15.46 7.07
C GLU A 460 -18.74 -14.37 7.45
N PHE A 461 -19.43 -13.83 6.45
CA PHE A 461 -20.55 -12.91 6.63
C PHE A 461 -21.83 -13.69 6.90
N ARG A 462 -22.60 -13.26 7.90
CA ARG A 462 -23.91 -13.86 8.23
C ARG A 462 -25.02 -12.81 8.31
N PRO A 463 -26.26 -13.17 7.92
CA PRO A 463 -27.41 -12.27 8.05
C PRO A 463 -27.58 -11.76 9.47
N LEU A 464 -27.68 -10.44 9.61
CA LEU A 464 -27.91 -9.75 10.88
C LEU A 464 -29.29 -9.08 10.85
N PRO A 465 -30.18 -9.38 11.83
CA PRO A 465 -31.41 -8.63 12.00
C PRO A 465 -31.10 -7.16 12.31
N TRP A 466 -31.41 -6.26 11.39
CA TRP A 466 -31.06 -4.84 11.49
C TRP A 466 -31.56 -4.14 12.76
N LYS A 467 -32.65 -4.62 13.38
CA LYS A 467 -33.16 -4.10 14.66
C LYS A 467 -32.11 -4.18 15.77
N MET A 468 -31.20 -5.16 15.70
CA MET A 468 -30.07 -5.27 16.62
C MET A 468 -29.02 -4.16 16.43
N LEU A 469 -28.93 -3.54 15.24
CA LEU A 469 -28.00 -2.43 14.99
C LEU A 469 -28.48 -1.12 15.62
N LEU A 470 -29.79 -0.94 15.77
CA LEU A 470 -30.39 0.26 16.38
C LEU A 470 -30.57 0.11 17.89
N ASP A 471 -30.43 -1.10 18.42
CA ASP A 471 -30.50 -1.36 19.85
C ASP A 471 -29.16 -1.01 20.52
N ALA A 472 -29.15 0.08 21.29
CA ALA A 472 -27.97 0.55 22.01
C ALA A 472 -27.47 -0.45 23.09
N SER A 473 -28.28 -1.44 23.47
CA SER A 473 -27.87 -2.53 24.37
C SER A 473 -27.07 -3.63 23.66
N ALA A 474 -27.16 -3.72 22.33
CA ALA A 474 -26.50 -4.72 21.50
C ALA A 474 -25.12 -4.29 20.96
N SER A 475 -24.58 -3.16 21.43
CA SER A 475 -23.25 -2.67 21.00
C SER A 475 -22.16 -3.74 21.22
N PRO A 476 -21.33 -4.06 20.22
CA PRO A 476 -20.40 -5.16 20.32
C PRO A 476 -19.25 -4.82 21.28
N GLU A 477 -18.67 -5.85 21.90
CA GLU A 477 -17.47 -5.70 22.75
C GLU A 477 -16.21 -5.33 21.95
N ARG A 478 -16.22 -5.64 20.65
CA ARG A 478 -15.12 -5.41 19.70
C ARG A 478 -15.65 -4.79 18.42
N ARG A 479 -14.77 -4.15 17.66
CA ARG A 479 -15.09 -3.62 16.33
C ARG A 479 -15.57 -4.76 15.44
N ARG A 480 -16.73 -4.60 14.80
CA ARG A 480 -17.26 -5.55 13.83
C ARG A 480 -17.45 -4.92 12.46
N ALA A 481 -17.32 -5.73 11.41
CA ALA A 481 -17.59 -5.30 10.05
C ALA A 481 -19.06 -5.58 9.69
N ILE A 482 -19.73 -4.60 9.11
CA ILE A 482 -21.11 -4.68 8.64
C ILE A 482 -21.12 -4.47 7.12
N LEU A 483 -21.88 -5.30 6.43
CA LEU A 483 -22.08 -5.24 4.99
C LEU A 483 -23.57 -5.07 4.69
N PHE A 484 -23.93 -4.00 3.99
CA PHE A 484 -25.27 -3.84 3.43
C PHE A 484 -25.23 -4.25 1.97
N ASN A 485 -25.97 -5.29 1.59
CA ASN A 485 -26.17 -5.71 0.21
C ASN A 485 -27.45 -5.09 -0.32
N LEU A 486 -27.36 -4.43 -1.47
CA LEU A 486 -28.42 -3.63 -2.08
C LEU A 486 -28.70 -4.14 -3.48
N LYS A 487 -29.97 -4.40 -3.75
CA LYS A 487 -30.44 -4.79 -5.09
C LYS A 487 -31.26 -3.65 -5.68
N TRP A 488 -30.80 -3.14 -6.81
CA TRP A 488 -31.46 -2.07 -7.54
C TRP A 488 -32.24 -2.65 -8.73
N GLY A 489 -33.44 -2.15 -8.98
CA GLY A 489 -34.25 -2.46 -10.14
C GLY A 489 -33.56 -1.98 -11.42
N ILE A 490 -33.66 -2.80 -12.47
CA ILE A 490 -33.00 -2.52 -13.74
C ILE A 490 -33.81 -1.43 -14.47
N ASP A 491 -33.22 -0.26 -14.63
CA ASP A 491 -33.74 0.74 -15.58
C ASP A 491 -33.72 0.14 -16.99
N ALA A 492 -34.92 -0.03 -17.56
CA ALA A 492 -35.16 -0.54 -18.91
C ALA A 492 -34.51 0.30 -20.03
N SER A 493 -33.86 1.43 -19.70
CA SER A 493 -33.12 2.30 -20.62
C SER A 493 -31.64 1.93 -20.79
N THR A 494 -31.10 0.95 -20.06
CA THR A 494 -29.66 0.60 -20.12
C THR A 494 -29.33 -0.50 -21.14
N ILE A 495 -30.30 -0.97 -21.92
CA ILE A 495 -30.07 -1.86 -23.06
C ILE A 495 -29.99 -1.00 -24.33
N LYS A 496 -28.79 -0.49 -24.65
CA LYS A 496 -28.36 -0.21 -26.02
C LYS A 496 -26.86 0.01 -26.12
#